data_AF-A0A2G6NQ47-F1
#
_entry.id   AF-A0A2G6NQ47-F1
#
_cell.length_a   1.000
_cell.length_b   1.000
_cell.length_c   1.000
_cell.angle_alpha   90.00
_cell.angle_beta   90.00
_cell.angle_gamma   90.00
#
_symmetry.space_group_name_H-M   'P 1'
#
loop_
_entity.id
_entity.type
_entity.pdbx_description
1 polymer ?
#
loop_
_entity_poly.entity_id
_entity_poly.type
_entity_poly.pdbx_seq_one_letter_code
_entity_poly.pdbx_strand_id
1 'polypeptide(L)'
;IIVRSAHPMESAFKGGTFESLETYADIAGIEYARKKIIKNAKTNKSLSIRRQQQFNNAPQIDVDKMGVIVMPFFEGTTVMVKMLSNRWEFGYCKNRNHKVQSEPYITDVPHDKRLLLLSESIQDTLGFKCEIEYIITEAGDIYVVQAKNISAVEVLDEKIDQRSIRMDGIHRIRKRHNYRERPVYIMNNKQFYIQIISQCEEFITNPSCGLDVVLASINAYEEELETFALRHNHFAVIGFSIREPRELYQIVNHYLDDYPEDQKVLSKALNNNLYKIDYFLSEADTLLAKNRFRMNLGTHDAYGIDTVRNPIWSVFWDADRHEQVVSQFIRLGWRSGDIIGIEIDTEERPVVFQI
;
A
#
# COMPACT_ATOMS: atom_id res chain seq x y z
N ILE A 1 -7.27 19.06 -16.29
CA ILE A 1 -7.10 19.59 -14.91
C ILE A 1 -6.90 18.42 -13.96
N ILE A 2 -6.43 18.66 -12.74
CA ILE A 2 -6.41 17.65 -11.69
C ILE A 2 -7.26 18.12 -10.51
N VAL A 3 -8.09 17.22 -10.01
CA VAL A 3 -8.97 17.42 -8.86
C VAL A 3 -8.40 16.60 -7.72
N ARG A 4 -8.01 17.24 -6.62
CA ARG A 4 -7.45 16.59 -5.43
C ARG A 4 -8.45 16.70 -4.28
N SER A 5 -8.64 15.65 -3.48
CA SER A 5 -9.35 15.79 -2.20
C SER A 5 -8.63 16.79 -1.31
N ALA A 6 -9.40 17.63 -0.62
CA ALA A 6 -8.88 18.61 0.30
C ALA A 6 -9.67 18.53 1.60
N HIS A 7 -8.98 18.19 2.69
CA HIS A 7 -9.55 18.14 4.03
C HIS A 7 -8.88 19.22 4.90
N PRO A 8 -9.63 20.03 5.67
CA PRO A 8 -9.02 21.08 6.52
C PRO A 8 -7.98 20.56 7.52
N MET A 9 -8.09 19.28 7.90
CA MET A 9 -7.14 18.59 8.78
C MET A 9 -6.27 17.56 8.03
N GLU A 10 -6.04 17.73 6.73
CA GLU A 10 -5.21 16.83 5.92
C GLU A 10 -3.80 16.61 6.50
N SER A 11 -3.24 17.61 7.17
CA SER A 11 -1.95 17.53 7.88
C SER A 11 -1.90 16.47 8.99
N ALA A 12 -3.05 16.05 9.52
CA ALA A 12 -3.14 14.99 10.52
C ALA A 12 -3.10 13.57 9.92
N PHE A 13 -3.13 13.45 8.59
CA PHE A 13 -3.05 12.19 7.86
C PHE A 13 -1.67 12.01 7.24
N LYS A 14 -1.26 10.78 6.96
CA LYS A 14 -0.04 10.46 6.20
C LYS A 14 -0.24 10.79 4.71
N GLY A 15 0.85 10.96 3.96
CA GLY A 15 0.80 11.09 2.49
C GLY A 15 0.05 9.90 1.86
N GLY A 16 -0.66 10.12 0.75
CA GLY A 16 -1.33 9.05 0.00
C GLY A 16 -2.70 8.62 0.54
N THR A 17 -3.16 9.21 1.64
CA THR A 17 -4.52 9.00 2.20
C THR A 17 -5.59 9.52 1.26
N PHE A 18 -5.30 10.69 0.70
CA PHE A 18 -6.17 11.50 -0.14
C PHE A 18 -5.86 11.22 -1.61
N GLU A 19 -6.85 11.39 -2.48
CA GLU A 19 -6.77 10.98 -3.88
C GLU A 19 -6.75 12.20 -4.81
N SER A 20 -6.08 12.02 -5.94
CA SER A 20 -6.01 13.01 -7.00
C SER A 20 -6.45 12.35 -8.31
N LEU A 21 -7.29 13.04 -9.07
CA LEU A 21 -7.85 12.53 -10.32
C LEU A 21 -7.69 13.55 -11.45
N GLU A 22 -7.07 13.13 -12.53
CA GLU A 22 -7.04 13.86 -13.80
C GLU A 22 -8.44 13.81 -14.44
N THR A 23 -8.98 14.96 -14.86
CA THR A 23 -10.31 15.07 -15.46
C THR A 23 -10.43 16.26 -16.41
N TYR A 24 -11.54 16.34 -17.12
CA TYR A 24 -11.91 17.45 -18.00
C TYR A 24 -12.15 18.73 -17.20
N ALA A 25 -11.85 19.88 -17.83
CA ALA A 25 -11.93 21.20 -17.19
C ALA A 25 -13.35 21.76 -17.04
N ASP A 26 -14.38 20.98 -17.36
CA ASP A 26 -15.78 21.37 -17.25
C ASP A 26 -16.39 20.97 -15.89
N ILE A 27 -17.56 21.54 -15.58
CA ILE A 27 -18.27 21.27 -14.32
C ILE A 27 -18.55 19.76 -14.17
N ALA A 28 -18.97 19.10 -15.26
CA ALA A 28 -19.26 17.68 -15.25
C ALA A 28 -18.03 16.83 -14.92
N GLY A 29 -16.86 17.16 -15.48
CA GLY A 29 -15.59 16.50 -15.17
C GLY A 29 -15.18 16.65 -13.70
N ILE A 30 -15.38 17.85 -13.12
CA ILE A 30 -15.08 18.12 -11.70
C ILE A 30 -16.05 17.38 -10.78
N GLU A 31 -17.35 17.39 -11.08
CA GLU A 31 -18.36 16.67 -10.30
C GLU A 31 -18.13 15.15 -10.35
N TYR A 32 -17.78 14.61 -11.51
CA TYR A 32 -17.40 13.22 -11.67
C TYR A 32 -16.19 12.88 -10.79
N ALA A 33 -15.15 13.71 -10.83
CA ALA A 33 -13.95 13.50 -10.03
C ALA A 33 -14.25 13.50 -8.54
N ARG A 34 -15.03 14.48 -8.06
CA ARG A 34 -15.47 14.54 -6.66
C ARG A 34 -16.23 13.28 -6.25
N LYS A 35 -17.21 12.84 -7.04
CA LYS A 35 -17.99 11.62 -6.75
C LYS A 35 -17.09 10.39 -6.67
N LYS A 36 -16.11 10.27 -7.57
CA LYS A 36 -15.17 9.15 -7.60
C LYS A 36 -14.24 9.15 -6.39
N ILE A 37 -13.69 10.31 -6.03
CA ILE A 37 -12.83 10.47 -4.84
C ILE A 37 -13.60 10.09 -3.56
N ILE A 38 -14.85 10.57 -3.39
CA ILE A 38 -15.69 10.22 -2.23
C ILE A 38 -15.97 8.70 -2.20
N LYS A 39 -16.31 8.11 -3.35
CA LYS A 39 -16.54 6.68 -3.46
C LYS A 39 -15.30 5.89 -3.03
N ASN A 40 -14.13 6.26 -3.54
CA ASN A 40 -12.86 5.62 -3.22
C ASN A 40 -12.47 5.81 -1.74
N ALA A 41 -12.76 6.96 -1.14
CA ALA A 41 -12.59 7.19 0.30
C ALA A 41 -13.46 6.23 1.13
N LYS A 42 -14.71 6.00 0.70
CA LYS A 42 -15.66 5.07 1.35
C LYS A 42 -15.31 3.60 1.12
N THR A 43 -14.65 3.27 0.02
CA THR A 43 -14.32 1.89 -0.34
C THR A 43 -12.83 1.61 -0.17
N ASN A 44 -12.04 2.00 -1.18
CA ASN A 44 -10.67 1.55 -1.40
C ASN A 44 -9.70 2.08 -0.36
N LYS A 45 -9.95 3.29 0.15
CA LYS A 45 -9.11 3.96 1.15
C LYS A 45 -9.66 3.84 2.57
N SER A 46 -10.82 3.20 2.75
CA SER A 46 -11.50 3.16 4.04
C SER A 46 -10.66 2.50 5.13
N LEU A 47 -9.97 1.39 4.81
CA LEU A 47 -9.05 0.71 5.75
C LEU A 47 -7.87 1.61 6.13
N SER A 48 -7.26 2.28 5.14
CA SER A 48 -6.14 3.19 5.34
C SER A 48 -6.51 4.38 6.23
N ILE A 49 -7.69 4.98 5.98
CA ILE A 49 -8.22 6.09 6.80
C ILE A 49 -8.45 5.62 8.25
N ARG A 50 -9.09 4.46 8.45
CA ARG A 50 -9.33 3.90 9.79
C ARG A 50 -8.02 3.60 10.53
N ARG A 51 -7.04 3.00 9.85
CA ARG A 51 -5.70 2.76 10.44
C ARG A 51 -5.02 4.04 10.85
N GLN A 52 -5.17 5.12 10.08
CA GLN A 52 -4.60 6.42 10.47
C GLN A 52 -5.32 7.05 11.65
N GLN A 53 -6.64 6.92 11.72
CA GLN A 53 -7.42 7.36 12.89
C GLN A 53 -7.02 6.59 14.15
N GLN A 54 -6.80 5.28 14.02
CA GLN A 54 -6.49 4.41 15.14
C GLN A 54 -5.05 4.54 15.63
N PHE A 55 -4.06 4.58 14.73
CA PHE A 55 -2.65 4.51 15.10
C PHE A 55 -1.92 5.84 15.05
N ASN A 56 -2.42 6.83 14.29
CA ASN A 56 -1.79 8.15 14.17
C ASN A 56 -2.65 9.28 14.75
N ASN A 57 -3.72 8.94 15.48
CA ASN A 57 -4.68 9.90 16.04
C ASN A 57 -5.27 10.86 14.99
N ALA A 58 -5.40 10.41 13.73
CA ALA A 58 -6.01 11.23 12.70
C ALA A 58 -7.50 11.44 13.03
N PRO A 59 -8.07 12.62 12.71
CA PRO A 59 -9.45 12.94 13.06
C PRO A 59 -10.45 12.09 12.26
N GLN A 60 -11.69 12.02 12.75
CA GLN A 60 -12.79 11.48 11.96
C GLN A 60 -13.05 12.36 10.73
N ILE A 61 -13.32 11.72 9.59
CA ILE A 61 -13.60 12.42 8.32
C ILE A 61 -15.05 12.19 7.94
N ASP A 62 -15.80 13.28 7.75
CA ASP A 62 -17.03 13.25 6.97
C ASP A 62 -16.68 13.36 5.49
N VAL A 63 -16.54 12.19 4.84
CA VAL A 63 -16.13 12.09 3.44
C VAL A 63 -17.09 12.80 2.48
N ASP A 64 -18.37 12.96 2.84
CA ASP A 64 -19.35 13.65 2.01
C ASP A 64 -19.21 15.17 2.09
N LYS A 65 -18.64 15.68 3.19
CA LYS A 65 -18.26 17.09 3.37
C LYS A 65 -16.83 17.41 2.94
N MET A 66 -16.06 16.40 2.51
CA MET A 66 -14.72 16.61 1.99
C MET A 66 -14.76 17.53 0.76
N GLY A 67 -13.92 18.57 0.80
CA GLY A 67 -13.72 19.51 -0.30
C GLY A 67 -12.84 18.90 -1.40
N VAL A 68 -12.75 19.60 -2.52
CA VAL A 68 -11.78 19.30 -3.57
C VAL A 68 -11.07 20.58 -4.00
N ILE A 69 -9.78 20.49 -4.28
CA ILE A 69 -8.99 21.53 -4.94
C ILE A 69 -8.89 21.18 -6.42
N VAL A 70 -9.22 22.15 -7.26
CA VAL A 70 -9.08 22.05 -8.72
C VAL A 70 -7.86 22.85 -9.13
N MET A 71 -6.92 22.21 -9.82
CA MET A 71 -5.71 22.88 -10.29
C MET A 71 -5.39 22.50 -11.74
N PRO A 72 -4.62 23.34 -12.46
CA PRO A 72 -4.06 22.96 -13.75
C PRO A 72 -3.24 21.67 -13.61
N PHE A 73 -3.34 20.80 -14.63
CA PHE A 73 -2.47 19.64 -14.70
C PHE A 73 -1.21 20.04 -15.48
N PHE A 74 -0.04 19.80 -14.89
CA PHE A 74 1.23 20.00 -15.55
C PHE A 74 1.82 18.64 -15.90
N GLU A 75 2.25 18.48 -17.15
CA GLU A 75 2.95 17.28 -17.59
C GLU A 75 4.44 17.43 -17.32
N GLY A 76 5.05 16.41 -16.71
CA GLY A 76 6.47 16.47 -16.37
C GLY A 76 6.92 15.36 -15.42
N THR A 77 8.19 15.44 -15.03
CA THR A 77 8.77 14.54 -14.02
C THR A 77 8.30 14.96 -12.64
N THR A 78 7.66 14.05 -11.91
CA THR A 78 7.29 14.29 -10.52
C THR A 78 8.50 14.13 -9.62
N VAL A 79 8.77 15.14 -8.80
CA VAL A 79 9.83 15.13 -7.80
C VAL A 79 9.22 15.40 -6.44
N MET A 80 9.43 14.49 -5.51
CA MET A 80 9.07 14.71 -4.12
C MET A 80 10.32 15.12 -3.36
N VAL A 81 10.17 16.02 -2.39
CA VAL A 81 11.29 16.56 -1.62
C VAL A 81 10.93 16.57 -0.16
N LYS A 82 11.82 16.10 0.71
CA LYS A 82 11.56 16.02 2.15
C LYS A 82 12.73 16.53 2.98
N MET A 83 12.41 17.25 4.04
CA MET A 83 13.35 17.56 5.11
C MET A 83 13.29 16.46 6.18
N LEU A 84 14.21 15.49 6.13
CA LEU A 84 14.32 14.39 7.08
C LEU A 84 15.65 14.50 7.83
N SER A 85 15.61 14.42 9.16
CA SER A 85 16.84 14.44 9.99
C SER A 85 17.80 15.59 9.65
N ASN A 86 17.23 16.77 9.36
CA ASN A 86 17.93 17.99 8.90
C ASN A 86 18.72 17.83 7.59
N ARG A 87 18.29 16.92 6.72
CA ARG A 87 18.83 16.76 5.37
C ARG A 87 17.68 16.74 4.36
N TRP A 88 17.92 17.35 3.21
CA TRP A 88 17.02 17.24 2.07
C TRP A 88 17.20 15.90 1.35
N GLU A 89 16.10 15.21 1.10
CA GLU A 89 16.03 14.11 0.14
C GLU A 89 15.21 14.56 -1.06
N PHE A 90 15.67 14.22 -2.26
CA PHE A 90 15.00 14.42 -3.55
C PHE A 90 14.83 13.10 -4.27
N GLY A 91 13.65 12.85 -4.82
CA GLY A 91 13.38 11.56 -5.43
C GLY A 91 12.43 11.71 -6.57
N TYR A 92 12.80 10.98 -7.61
CA TYR A 92 12.37 11.17 -8.97
C TYR A 92 11.47 10.03 -9.39
N CYS A 93 10.21 10.35 -9.66
CA CYS A 93 9.18 9.38 -10.01
C CYS A 93 9.14 9.23 -11.54
N LYS A 94 8.59 8.11 -12.00
CA LYS A 94 8.29 7.77 -13.39
C LYS A 94 8.11 8.98 -14.32
N ASN A 95 8.88 8.99 -15.40
CA ASN A 95 8.60 9.84 -16.56
C ASN A 95 7.70 9.03 -17.53
N ARG A 96 6.49 9.53 -17.84
CA ARG A 96 5.50 8.80 -18.68
C ARG A 96 5.91 8.69 -20.16
N ASN A 97 6.94 9.43 -20.61
CA ASN A 97 7.24 9.65 -22.04
C ASN A 97 8.33 8.76 -22.68
N HIS A 98 9.05 7.92 -21.91
CA HIS A 98 10.15 7.10 -22.47
C HIS A 98 9.82 5.61 -22.60
N LYS A 99 10.20 5.02 -23.76
CA LYS A 99 10.05 3.57 -24.06
C LYS A 99 10.97 2.66 -23.23
N VAL A 100 12.09 3.20 -22.73
CA VAL A 100 13.01 2.53 -21.80
C VAL A 100 13.01 3.35 -20.52
N GLN A 101 12.67 2.72 -19.41
CA GLN A 101 12.34 3.39 -18.15
C GLN A 101 13.52 3.35 -17.19
N SER A 102 13.84 4.49 -16.56
CA SER A 102 14.74 4.55 -15.41
C SER A 102 13.98 4.17 -14.15
N GLU A 103 14.57 3.34 -13.29
CA GLU A 103 13.98 3.03 -11.99
C GLU A 103 13.86 4.30 -11.12
N PRO A 104 12.83 4.40 -10.26
CA PRO A 104 12.77 5.45 -9.26
C PRO A 104 14.01 5.47 -8.38
N TYR A 105 14.50 6.65 -8.04
CA TYR A 105 15.67 6.80 -7.19
C TYR A 105 15.55 8.02 -6.26
N ILE A 106 16.28 7.95 -5.14
CA ILE A 106 16.41 9.00 -4.14
C ILE A 106 17.86 9.47 -4.11
N THR A 107 18.06 10.78 -4.03
CA THR A 107 19.35 11.45 -3.92
C THR A 107 19.25 12.61 -2.93
N ASP A 108 20.35 12.92 -2.28
CA ASP A 108 20.51 14.12 -1.46
C ASP A 108 20.97 15.34 -2.28
N VAL A 109 21.47 15.09 -3.49
CA VAL A 109 21.89 16.13 -4.43
C VAL A 109 20.92 16.13 -5.62
N PRO A 110 20.05 17.14 -5.76
CA PRO A 110 19.15 17.22 -6.89
C PRO A 110 19.92 17.52 -8.18
N HIS A 111 19.37 17.08 -9.32
CA HIS A 111 19.92 17.41 -10.64
C HIS A 111 19.87 18.92 -10.94
N ASP A 112 18.93 19.66 -10.31
CA ASP A 112 18.77 21.10 -10.44
C ASP A 112 18.86 21.78 -9.07
N LYS A 113 19.81 22.71 -8.92
CA LYS A 113 20.00 23.50 -7.69
C LYS A 113 18.79 24.38 -7.36
N ARG A 114 17.98 24.77 -8.35
CA ARG A 114 16.77 25.54 -8.14
C ARG A 114 15.77 24.80 -7.25
N LEU A 115 15.72 23.46 -7.32
CA LEU A 115 14.85 22.65 -6.45
C LEU A 115 15.24 22.77 -4.98
N LEU A 116 16.55 22.74 -4.67
CA LEU A 116 17.04 22.87 -3.30
C LEU A 116 16.70 24.26 -2.76
N LEU A 117 17.08 25.32 -3.49
CA LEU A 117 16.85 26.70 -3.08
C LEU A 117 15.35 27.01 -2.90
N LEU A 118 14.51 26.50 -3.79
CA LEU A 118 13.06 26.65 -3.70
C LEU A 118 12.50 25.90 -2.48
N SER A 119 13.00 24.69 -2.21
CA SER A 119 12.57 23.89 -1.06
C SER A 119 12.96 24.54 0.27
N GLU A 120 14.16 25.11 0.35
CA GLU A 120 14.63 25.91 1.49
C GLU A 120 13.74 27.13 1.69
N SER A 121 13.51 27.92 0.63
CA SER A 121 12.66 29.11 0.70
C SER A 121 11.22 28.79 1.13
N ILE A 122 10.63 27.71 0.61
CA ILE A 122 9.28 27.28 1.00
C ILE A 122 9.25 26.88 2.48
N GLN A 123 10.22 26.09 2.92
CA GLN A 123 10.28 25.66 4.32
C GLN A 123 10.49 26.84 5.27
N ASP A 124 11.41 27.75 4.95
CA ASP A 124 11.68 28.95 5.75
C ASP A 124 10.44 29.84 5.85
N THR A 125 9.68 29.95 4.74
CA THR A 125 8.43 30.71 4.70
C THR A 125 7.32 30.04 5.52
N LEU A 126 7.22 28.72 5.46
CA LEU A 126 6.19 27.95 6.17
C LEU A 126 6.51 27.74 7.65
N GLY A 127 7.79 27.78 8.05
CA GLY A 127 8.23 27.67 9.44
C GLY A 127 8.15 26.26 10.04
N PHE A 128 8.02 25.22 9.21
CA PHE A 128 7.93 23.82 9.67
C PHE A 128 8.58 22.86 8.67
N LYS A 129 8.99 21.66 9.12
CA LYS A 129 9.58 20.64 8.23
C LYS A 129 8.56 20.23 7.16
N CYS A 130 8.97 20.28 5.88
CA CYS A 130 8.07 20.08 4.75
C CYS A 130 8.36 18.80 3.96
N GLU A 131 7.29 18.18 3.46
CA GLU A 131 7.27 17.32 2.28
C GLU A 131 6.64 18.13 1.14
N ILE A 132 7.36 18.28 0.03
CA ILE A 132 6.96 19.13 -1.10
C ILE A 132 6.91 18.28 -2.35
N GLU A 133 5.80 18.34 -3.07
CA GLU A 133 5.64 17.73 -4.38
C GLU A 133 5.85 18.77 -5.48
N TYR A 134 6.74 18.46 -6.40
CA TYR A 134 7.03 19.24 -7.59
C TYR A 134 6.70 18.48 -8.87
N ILE A 135 6.39 19.23 -9.92
CA ILE A 135 6.41 18.76 -11.31
C ILE A 135 7.44 19.58 -12.07
N ILE A 136 8.35 18.90 -12.76
CA ILE A 136 9.37 19.51 -13.61
C ILE A 136 9.00 19.22 -15.07
N THR A 137 8.67 20.25 -15.82
CA THR A 137 8.29 20.11 -17.24
C THR A 137 9.48 19.75 -18.11
N GLU A 138 9.24 19.32 -19.34
CA GLU A 138 10.31 19.11 -20.34
C GLU A 138 11.11 20.39 -20.63
N ALA A 139 10.50 21.57 -20.46
CA ALA A 139 11.16 22.86 -20.58
C ALA A 139 12.04 23.22 -19.36
N GLY A 140 11.98 22.43 -18.28
CA GLY A 140 12.71 22.67 -17.04
C GLY A 140 12.03 23.67 -16.10
N ASP A 141 10.74 23.94 -16.27
CA ASP A 141 9.95 24.74 -15.34
C ASP A 141 9.57 23.90 -14.13
N ILE A 142 9.69 24.49 -12.92
CA ILE A 142 9.42 23.82 -11.65
C ILE A 142 8.10 24.35 -11.09
N TYR A 143 7.11 23.47 -10.98
CA TYR A 143 5.80 23.76 -10.39
C TYR A 143 5.67 23.09 -9.03
N VAL A 144 5.35 23.88 -8.00
CA VAL A 144 4.96 23.35 -6.69
C VAL A 144 3.51 22.89 -6.76
N VAL A 145 3.26 21.62 -6.48
CA VAL A 145 1.92 21.02 -6.52
C VAL A 145 1.31 20.95 -5.12
N GLN A 146 2.12 20.62 -4.12
CA GLN A 146 1.70 20.51 -2.73
C GLN A 146 2.89 20.71 -1.81
N ALA A 147 2.65 21.32 -0.65
CA ALA A 147 3.58 21.34 0.47
C ALA A 147 2.84 20.93 1.74
N LYS A 148 3.42 20.00 2.50
CA LYS A 148 2.80 19.39 3.67
C LYS A 148 3.71 19.47 4.88
N ASN A 149 3.14 19.82 6.02
CA ASN A 149 3.86 19.76 7.30
C ASN A 149 4.07 18.29 7.70
N ILE A 150 5.33 17.89 7.84
CA ILE A 150 5.75 16.56 8.30
C ILE A 150 6.43 16.59 9.67
N SER A 151 6.34 17.71 10.40
CA SER A 151 6.99 17.87 11.72
C SER A 151 6.45 16.90 12.77
N ALA A 152 5.20 16.47 12.65
CA ALA A 152 4.55 15.51 13.55
C ALA A 152 4.74 14.05 13.10
N VAL A 153 5.31 13.81 11.91
CA VAL A 153 5.67 12.46 11.50
C VAL A 153 6.85 12.06 12.37
N GLU A 154 6.61 11.19 13.36
CA GLU A 154 7.69 10.51 14.09
C GLU A 154 8.55 9.80 13.04
N VAL A 155 9.65 10.44 12.66
CA VAL A 155 10.76 9.74 12.08
C VAL A 155 11.23 8.86 13.23
N LEU A 156 10.94 7.56 13.14
CA LEU A 156 11.38 6.51 14.06
C LEU A 156 12.89 6.56 14.39
N ASP A 157 13.66 7.38 13.67
CA ASP A 157 15.08 7.64 13.84
C ASP A 157 15.45 8.40 15.14
N GLU A 158 14.58 9.21 15.75
CA GLU A 158 15.02 10.11 16.86
C GLU A 158 14.97 9.51 18.27
N LYS A 159 14.30 8.36 18.51
CA LYS A 159 14.26 7.71 19.85
C LYS A 159 15.28 6.59 20.07
N ILE A 160 16.18 6.33 19.11
CA ILE A 160 17.17 5.22 19.18
C ILE A 160 18.59 5.73 19.50
N ASP A 161 18.78 7.05 19.59
CA ASP A 161 20.09 7.66 19.81
C ASP A 161 20.61 7.60 21.25
N GLN A 162 19.83 7.10 22.22
CA GLN A 162 20.34 6.98 23.60
C GLN A 162 21.13 5.69 23.89
N ARG A 163 21.22 4.71 22.95
CA ARG A 163 22.03 3.48 23.15
C ARG A 163 22.48 2.76 21.85
N SER A 164 23.37 3.34 21.02
CA SER A 164 24.00 2.53 19.96
C SER A 164 25.42 2.99 19.53
N ILE A 165 26.18 2.06 18.92
CA ILE A 165 27.59 2.19 18.48
C ILE A 165 27.67 2.09 16.95
N ARG A 166 28.56 2.85 16.30
CA ARG A 166 28.76 2.93 14.84
C ARG A 166 29.64 1.81 14.25
N MET A 167 29.32 1.38 13.03
CA MET A 167 30.09 0.44 12.20
C MET A 167 30.03 0.83 10.69
N ASP A 168 30.90 0.23 9.85
CA ASP A 168 31.42 0.79 8.60
C ASP A 168 30.76 0.40 7.23
N GLY A 169 29.63 -0.32 7.13
CA GLY A 169 28.86 -0.40 5.85
C GLY A 169 27.91 -1.59 5.57
N ILE A 170 26.98 -1.44 4.57
CA ILE A 170 26.00 -2.42 3.96
C ILE A 170 25.30 -1.81 2.70
N HIS A 171 24.64 -2.57 1.78
CA HIS A 171 23.81 -2.04 0.63
C HIS A 171 22.27 -2.27 0.75
N ARG A 172 21.44 -1.19 0.78
CA ARG A 172 19.95 -1.14 0.92
C ARG A 172 19.38 0.24 0.51
N ILE A 173 18.07 0.34 0.19
CA ILE A 173 17.36 1.61 -0.11
C ILE A 173 17.06 2.44 1.17
N ARG A 174 16.94 1.79 2.34
CA ARG A 174 17.06 2.42 3.68
C ARG A 174 17.88 1.50 4.60
N LYS A 175 19.07 1.95 5.02
CA LYS A 175 20.17 1.09 5.53
C LYS A 175 20.30 0.88 7.04
N ARG A 176 19.44 1.45 7.90
CA ARG A 176 19.80 1.58 9.35
C ARG A 176 19.31 0.51 10.34
N HIS A 177 18.46 -0.46 10.00
CA HIS A 177 17.95 -1.43 10.99
C HIS A 177 17.99 -2.87 10.47
N ASN A 178 18.48 -3.81 11.30
CA ASN A 178 18.66 -5.24 10.99
C ASN A 178 17.67 -6.17 11.69
N TYR A 179 16.79 -5.64 12.56
CA TYR A 179 15.91 -6.45 13.39
C TYR A 179 14.53 -5.80 13.49
N ARG A 180 13.49 -6.58 13.15
CA ARG A 180 12.09 -6.16 13.29
C ARG A 180 11.26 -7.37 13.69
N GLU A 181 10.69 -7.31 14.88
CA GLU A 181 9.65 -8.24 15.32
C GLU A 181 8.33 -7.77 14.74
N ARG A 182 7.62 -8.64 14.03
CA ARG A 182 6.31 -8.30 13.46
C ARG A 182 5.33 -9.45 13.66
N PRO A 183 4.07 -9.16 14.05
CA PRO A 183 3.01 -10.13 13.94
C PRO A 183 2.81 -10.47 12.47
N VAL A 184 2.59 -11.75 12.17
CA VAL A 184 2.47 -12.24 10.80
C VAL A 184 1.06 -12.69 10.47
N TYR A 185 0.61 -12.38 9.26
CA TYR A 185 -0.60 -12.94 8.67
C TYR A 185 -0.21 -13.98 7.62
N ILE A 186 -0.71 -15.20 7.74
CA ILE A 186 -0.48 -16.25 6.75
C ILE A 186 -1.60 -16.20 5.73
N MET A 187 -1.27 -15.75 4.51
CA MET A 187 -2.22 -15.67 3.42
C MET A 187 -2.17 -16.95 2.58
N ASN A 188 -3.25 -17.72 2.63
CA ASN A 188 -3.43 -18.96 1.87
C ASN A 188 -4.74 -18.92 1.05
N ASN A 189 -4.75 -18.11 -0.02
CA ASN A 189 -5.94 -17.95 -0.86
C ASN A 189 -6.37 -19.28 -1.52
N LYS A 190 -5.44 -20.23 -1.73
CA LYS A 190 -5.79 -21.58 -2.23
C LYS A 190 -6.76 -22.29 -1.29
N GLN A 191 -6.47 -22.31 0.01
CA GLN A 191 -7.34 -22.95 1.00
C GLN A 191 -8.68 -22.22 1.12
N PHE A 192 -8.66 -20.89 1.06
CA PHE A 192 -9.88 -20.08 1.00
C PHE A 192 -10.79 -20.48 -0.17
N TYR A 193 -10.29 -20.54 -1.41
CA TYR A 193 -11.11 -20.94 -2.55
C TYR A 193 -11.61 -22.39 -2.46
N ILE A 194 -10.79 -23.33 -1.95
CA ILE A 194 -11.23 -24.72 -1.73
C ILE A 194 -12.42 -24.77 -0.78
N GLN A 195 -12.38 -23.99 0.31
CA GLN A 195 -13.50 -23.90 1.25
C GLN A 195 -14.77 -23.36 0.58
N ILE A 196 -14.65 -22.32 -0.26
CA ILE A 196 -15.79 -21.79 -1.00
C ILE A 196 -16.36 -22.82 -1.99
N ILE A 197 -15.50 -23.56 -2.71
CA ILE A 197 -15.92 -24.66 -3.59
C ILE A 197 -16.75 -25.69 -2.81
N SER A 198 -16.25 -26.15 -1.66
CA SER A 198 -16.97 -27.13 -0.83
C SER A 198 -18.33 -26.61 -0.36
N GLN A 199 -18.44 -25.31 -0.04
CA GLN A 199 -19.73 -24.72 0.33
C GLN A 199 -20.69 -24.61 -0.86
N CYS A 200 -20.19 -24.35 -2.06
CA CYS A 200 -21.00 -24.38 -3.28
C CYS A 200 -21.49 -25.82 -3.58
N GLU A 201 -20.66 -26.85 -3.33
CA GLU A 201 -21.08 -28.26 -3.43
C GLU A 201 -22.21 -28.60 -2.47
N GLU A 202 -22.09 -28.17 -1.22
CA GLU A 202 -23.13 -28.33 -0.21
C GLU A 202 -24.42 -27.60 -0.59
N PHE A 203 -24.32 -26.39 -1.16
CA PHE A 203 -25.47 -25.64 -1.66
C PHE A 203 -26.23 -26.39 -2.76
N ILE A 204 -25.51 -26.96 -3.74
CA ILE A 204 -26.12 -27.74 -4.83
C ILE A 204 -26.78 -29.01 -4.27
N THR A 205 -26.12 -29.67 -3.30
CA THR A 205 -26.61 -30.92 -2.71
C THR A 205 -27.78 -30.69 -1.74
N ASN A 206 -27.81 -29.55 -1.07
CA ASN A 206 -28.84 -29.17 -0.11
C ASN A 206 -29.19 -27.67 -0.22
N PRO A 207 -30.13 -27.31 -1.11
CA PRO A 207 -30.51 -25.92 -1.38
C PRO A 207 -31.08 -25.17 -0.18
N SER A 208 -31.44 -25.87 0.90
CA SER A 208 -31.90 -25.24 2.15
C SER A 208 -30.80 -24.47 2.89
N CYS A 209 -29.52 -24.71 2.57
CA CYS A 209 -28.40 -24.00 3.18
C CYS A 209 -28.25 -22.55 2.66
N GLY A 210 -28.81 -22.24 1.48
CA GLY A 210 -28.81 -20.90 0.89
C GLY A 210 -27.42 -20.38 0.49
N LEU A 211 -27.37 -19.47 -0.49
CA LEU A 211 -26.15 -18.79 -0.91
C LEU A 211 -25.51 -17.97 0.24
N ASP A 212 -26.30 -17.64 1.25
CA ASP A 212 -25.91 -16.82 2.40
C ASP A 212 -24.72 -17.40 3.17
N VAL A 213 -24.57 -18.72 3.25
CA VAL A 213 -23.43 -19.36 3.96
C VAL A 213 -22.11 -19.11 3.22
N VAL A 214 -22.15 -19.17 1.89
CA VAL A 214 -20.99 -18.88 1.03
C VAL A 214 -20.59 -17.41 1.18
N LEU A 215 -21.58 -16.51 1.11
CA LEU A 215 -21.36 -15.08 1.26
C LEU A 215 -20.87 -14.71 2.67
N ALA A 216 -21.39 -15.37 3.71
CA ALA A 216 -20.94 -15.19 5.08
C ALA A 216 -19.46 -15.57 5.23
N SER A 217 -19.01 -16.62 4.55
CA SER A 217 -17.61 -17.06 4.59
C SER A 217 -16.67 -16.09 3.87
N ILE A 218 -17.11 -15.50 2.74
CA ILE A 218 -16.38 -14.43 2.06
C ILE A 218 -16.29 -13.20 2.98
N ASN A 219 -17.41 -12.77 3.57
CA ASN A 219 -17.45 -11.61 4.46
C ASN A 219 -16.59 -11.83 5.72
N ALA A 220 -16.61 -13.03 6.29
CA ALA A 220 -15.79 -13.38 7.45
C ALA A 220 -14.28 -13.29 7.13
N TYR A 221 -13.88 -13.73 5.93
CA TYR A 221 -12.50 -13.56 5.47
C TYR A 221 -12.12 -12.09 5.29
N GLU A 222 -12.99 -11.28 4.68
CA GLU A 222 -12.77 -9.83 4.57
C GLU A 222 -12.64 -9.15 5.94
N GLU A 223 -13.49 -9.52 6.90
CA GLU A 223 -13.48 -9.02 8.27
C GLU A 223 -12.23 -9.45 9.04
N GLU A 224 -11.75 -10.67 8.82
CA GLU A 224 -10.50 -11.17 9.40
C GLU A 224 -9.31 -10.32 8.97
N LEU A 225 -9.17 -10.05 7.66
CA LEU A 225 -8.12 -9.20 7.10
C LEU A 225 -8.17 -7.78 7.71
N GLU A 226 -9.36 -7.18 7.74
CA GLU A 226 -9.56 -5.85 8.29
C GLU A 226 -9.26 -5.82 9.79
N THR A 227 -9.73 -6.80 10.56
CA THR A 227 -9.49 -6.90 12.00
C THR A 227 -8.00 -7.08 12.31
N PHE A 228 -7.30 -7.91 11.55
CA PHE A 228 -5.86 -8.10 11.71
C PHE A 228 -5.10 -6.80 11.46
N ALA A 229 -5.43 -6.11 10.36
CA ALA A 229 -4.83 -4.82 10.02
C ALA A 229 -5.18 -3.74 11.06
N LEU A 230 -6.39 -3.71 11.62
CA LEU A 230 -6.73 -2.75 12.68
C LEU A 230 -6.17 -3.14 14.05
N ARG A 231 -5.80 -4.40 14.28
CA ARG A 231 -5.16 -4.82 15.53
C ARG A 231 -3.68 -4.46 15.58
N HIS A 232 -2.99 -4.53 14.44
CA HIS A 232 -1.53 -4.40 14.38
C HIS A 232 -1.11 -3.16 13.58
N ASN A 233 -0.51 -2.18 14.27
CA ASN A 233 0.02 -0.98 13.61
C ASN A 233 1.04 -1.36 12.52
N HIS A 234 1.92 -2.31 12.85
CA HIS A 234 2.85 -2.90 11.91
C HIS A 234 2.68 -4.42 11.83
N PHE A 235 2.71 -4.98 10.61
CA PHE A 235 2.59 -6.42 10.41
C PHE A 235 3.27 -6.92 9.14
N ALA A 236 3.52 -8.23 9.11
CA ALA A 236 4.04 -8.96 7.96
C ALA A 236 2.98 -9.86 7.35
N VAL A 237 3.08 -10.14 6.06
CA VAL A 237 2.27 -11.14 5.36
C VAL A 237 3.17 -12.22 4.79
N ILE A 238 2.91 -13.48 5.13
CA ILE A 238 3.52 -14.64 4.49
C ILE A 238 2.58 -15.18 3.44
N GLY A 239 3.05 -15.20 2.20
CA GLY A 239 2.32 -15.68 1.06
C GLY A 239 2.49 -17.17 0.82
N PHE A 240 1.70 -18.01 1.49
CA PHE A 240 1.57 -19.41 1.07
C PHE A 240 0.93 -19.48 -0.31
N SER A 241 -0.10 -18.65 -0.54
CA SER A 241 -0.69 -18.43 -1.86
C SER A 241 -1.34 -17.05 -1.90
N ILE A 242 -0.61 -16.02 -2.34
CA ILE A 242 -1.14 -14.64 -2.44
C ILE A 242 -1.94 -14.44 -3.73
N ARG A 243 -1.37 -14.82 -4.88
CA ARG A 243 -2.13 -14.78 -6.13
C ARG A 243 -3.02 -16.00 -6.22
N GLU A 244 -4.24 -15.76 -6.68
CA GLU A 244 -5.19 -16.80 -7.08
C GLU A 244 -4.48 -17.83 -7.96
N PRO A 245 -4.66 -19.13 -7.72
CA PRO A 245 -4.62 -20.08 -8.81
C PRO A 245 -5.78 -19.68 -9.73
N ARG A 246 -5.50 -19.05 -10.88
CA ARG A 246 -6.53 -18.54 -11.83
C ARG A 246 -7.63 -19.58 -12.09
N GLU A 247 -7.23 -20.86 -12.08
CA GLU A 247 -8.10 -22.02 -12.19
C GLU A 247 -9.14 -22.10 -11.08
N LEU A 248 -8.77 -21.93 -9.80
CA LEU A 248 -9.72 -22.00 -8.68
C LEU A 248 -10.72 -20.85 -8.69
N TYR A 249 -10.25 -19.63 -9.00
CA TYR A 249 -11.16 -18.49 -9.13
C TYR A 249 -12.18 -18.70 -10.25
N GLN A 250 -11.72 -19.21 -11.40
CA GLN A 250 -12.60 -19.55 -12.52
C GLN A 250 -13.59 -20.66 -12.14
N ILE A 251 -13.14 -21.72 -11.46
CA ILE A 251 -14.01 -22.80 -11.00
C ILE A 251 -15.12 -22.26 -10.10
N VAL A 252 -14.79 -21.44 -9.10
CA VAL A 252 -15.81 -20.87 -8.20
C VAL A 252 -16.75 -19.93 -8.95
N ASN A 253 -16.24 -19.12 -9.87
CA ASN A 253 -17.05 -18.20 -10.69
C ASN A 253 -17.97 -18.89 -11.69
N HIS A 254 -17.84 -20.20 -11.88
CA HIS A 254 -18.71 -20.99 -12.75
C HIS A 254 -19.41 -22.12 -12.00
N TYR A 255 -19.29 -22.14 -10.67
CA TYR A 255 -19.76 -23.27 -9.87
C TYR A 255 -21.29 -23.37 -9.83
N LEU A 256 -21.97 -22.22 -9.89
CA LEU A 256 -23.42 -22.09 -9.85
C LEU A 256 -23.98 -21.66 -11.21
N ASP A 257 -23.36 -22.05 -12.34
CA ASP A 257 -23.82 -21.67 -13.69
C ASP A 257 -25.29 -22.07 -13.95
N ASP A 258 -25.78 -23.12 -13.31
CA ASP A 258 -27.19 -23.55 -13.36
C ASP A 258 -28.16 -22.65 -12.54
N TYR A 259 -27.62 -21.72 -11.73
CA TYR A 259 -28.34 -20.75 -10.90
C TYR A 259 -27.88 -19.31 -11.19
N PRO A 260 -28.33 -18.69 -12.30
CA PRO A 260 -27.75 -17.44 -12.81
C PRO A 260 -27.80 -16.23 -11.87
N GLU A 261 -28.88 -16.10 -11.09
CA GLU A 261 -29.01 -15.00 -10.13
C GLU A 261 -28.03 -15.15 -8.96
N ASP A 262 -27.90 -16.36 -8.42
CA ASP A 262 -26.97 -16.68 -7.33
C ASP A 262 -25.52 -16.58 -7.80
N GLN A 263 -25.21 -17.07 -9.00
CA GLN A 263 -23.90 -16.96 -9.62
C GLN A 263 -23.47 -15.50 -9.77
N LYS A 264 -24.39 -14.62 -10.16
CA LYS A 264 -24.12 -13.19 -10.31
C LYS A 264 -23.78 -12.53 -8.97
N VAL A 265 -24.48 -12.91 -7.90
CA VAL A 265 -24.21 -12.41 -6.54
C VAL A 265 -22.86 -12.93 -6.05
N LEU A 266 -22.58 -14.22 -6.21
CA LEU A 266 -21.31 -14.84 -5.83
C LEU A 266 -20.12 -14.23 -6.58
N SER A 267 -20.21 -14.10 -7.91
CA SER A 267 -19.16 -13.52 -8.75
C SER A 267 -18.84 -12.08 -8.34
N LYS A 268 -19.87 -11.31 -7.98
CA LYS A 268 -19.70 -9.94 -7.49
C LYS A 268 -18.99 -9.91 -6.13
N ALA A 269 -19.36 -10.80 -5.21
CA ALA A 269 -18.72 -10.92 -3.90
C ALA A 269 -17.24 -11.31 -4.04
N LEU A 270 -16.93 -12.29 -4.87
CA LEU A 270 -15.55 -12.74 -5.13
C LEU A 270 -14.70 -11.64 -5.76
N ASN A 271 -15.25 -10.91 -6.74
CA ASN A 271 -14.55 -9.78 -7.36
C ASN A 271 -14.26 -8.66 -6.33
N ASN A 272 -15.23 -8.34 -5.46
CA ASN A 272 -15.03 -7.37 -4.38
C ASN A 272 -13.92 -7.81 -3.40
N ASN A 273 -13.87 -9.09 -3.06
CA ASN A 273 -12.86 -9.67 -2.18
C ASN A 273 -11.44 -9.50 -2.76
N LEU A 274 -11.24 -9.59 -4.08
CA LEU A 274 -9.94 -9.34 -4.69
C LEU A 274 -9.40 -7.95 -4.37
N TYR A 275 -10.26 -6.94 -4.46
CA TYR A 275 -9.89 -5.58 -4.09
C TYR A 275 -9.58 -5.48 -2.59
N LYS A 276 -10.30 -6.20 -1.73
CA LYS A 276 -10.05 -6.22 -0.28
C LYS A 276 -8.70 -6.83 0.06
N ILE A 277 -8.32 -7.93 -0.59
CA ILE A 277 -7.00 -8.54 -0.47
C ILE A 277 -5.91 -7.54 -0.91
N ASP A 278 -6.11 -6.86 -2.03
CA ASP A 278 -5.17 -5.84 -2.51
C ASP A 278 -5.03 -4.69 -1.51
N TYR A 279 -6.13 -4.21 -0.92
CA TYR A 279 -6.09 -3.17 0.12
C TYR A 279 -5.36 -3.65 1.37
N PHE A 280 -5.63 -4.87 1.82
CA PHE A 280 -4.94 -5.45 2.98
C PHE A 280 -3.43 -5.59 2.74
N LEU A 281 -3.03 -6.15 1.60
CA LEU A 281 -1.62 -6.30 1.23
C LEU A 281 -0.90 -4.97 1.12
N SER A 282 -1.61 -3.93 0.70
CA SER A 282 -1.04 -2.59 0.62
C SER A 282 -0.68 -2.04 2.01
N GLU A 283 -1.42 -2.44 3.05
CA GLU A 283 -1.22 -2.06 4.45
C GLU A 283 -0.11 -2.83 5.18
N ALA A 284 0.40 -3.91 4.57
CA ALA A 284 1.48 -4.70 5.15
C ALA A 284 2.83 -4.00 5.05
N ASP A 285 3.60 -3.97 6.14
CA ASP A 285 4.97 -3.43 6.14
C ASP A 285 5.99 -4.41 5.53
N THR A 286 5.68 -5.71 5.54
CA THR A 286 6.61 -6.75 5.11
C THR A 286 5.85 -7.84 4.37
N LEU A 287 6.38 -8.27 3.22
CA LEU A 287 5.82 -9.35 2.43
C LEU A 287 6.88 -10.42 2.25
N LEU A 288 6.55 -11.64 2.65
CA LEU A 288 7.37 -12.83 2.49
C LEU A 288 6.71 -13.69 1.41
N ALA A 289 7.25 -13.69 0.20
CA ALA A 289 6.56 -14.31 -0.95
C ALA A 289 7.52 -14.83 -2.03
N LYS A 290 7.01 -15.69 -2.92
CA LYS A 290 7.77 -16.16 -4.09
C LYS A 290 8.20 -15.02 -5.03
N ASN A 291 9.39 -15.14 -5.59
CA ASN A 291 10.02 -14.20 -6.51
C ASN A 291 9.29 -14.16 -7.87
N ARG A 292 8.20 -13.39 -7.92
CA ARG A 292 7.39 -12.99 -9.09
C ARG A 292 6.29 -12.00 -8.71
N PHE A 293 6.18 -11.64 -7.43
CA PHE A 293 5.25 -10.64 -6.95
C PHE A 293 5.81 -9.24 -7.24
N ARG A 294 5.49 -8.70 -8.43
CA ARG A 294 5.66 -7.28 -8.73
C ARG A 294 4.32 -6.59 -8.47
N MET A 295 4.24 -5.75 -7.45
CA MET A 295 3.13 -4.81 -7.30
C MET A 295 3.28 -3.71 -8.34
N ASN A 296 2.27 -3.49 -9.17
CA ASN A 296 2.26 -2.36 -10.10
C ASN A 296 2.13 -1.07 -9.28
N LEU A 297 3.24 -0.36 -9.16
CA LEU A 297 3.29 0.94 -8.52
C LEU A 297 2.50 1.94 -9.36
N GLY A 298 1.48 2.56 -8.76
CA GLY A 298 0.87 3.78 -9.30
C GLY A 298 1.90 4.91 -9.37
N THR A 299 1.55 6.03 -10.00
CA THR A 299 2.40 7.14 -10.48
C THR A 299 3.36 7.85 -9.50
N HIS A 300 3.64 7.33 -8.31
CA HIS A 300 4.47 7.93 -7.24
C HIS A 300 5.69 7.05 -6.87
N ASP A 301 6.38 6.54 -7.88
CA ASP A 301 7.41 5.50 -7.77
C ASP A 301 8.70 5.92 -7.02
N ALA A 302 9.12 7.18 -7.06
CA ALA A 302 10.44 7.66 -6.58
C ALA A 302 10.86 7.22 -5.20
N TYR A 303 9.87 7.19 -4.31
CA TYR A 303 10.10 7.14 -2.87
C TYR A 303 9.44 5.95 -2.20
N GLY A 304 8.51 5.27 -2.86
CA GLY A 304 7.59 4.39 -2.14
C GLY A 304 6.82 5.12 -1.03
N ILE A 305 6.69 6.46 -1.09
CA ILE A 305 6.00 7.27 -0.08
C ILE A 305 4.86 8.06 -0.69
N ASP A 306 3.99 7.45 -1.49
CA ASP A 306 2.63 8.00 -1.47
C ASP A 306 1.53 6.97 -1.48
N THR A 307 1.90 5.86 -0.87
CA THR A 307 1.00 4.79 -0.62
C THR A 307 1.56 4.03 0.55
N VAL A 308 0.68 3.75 1.47
CA VAL A 308 0.60 2.41 2.02
C VAL A 308 0.44 1.38 0.88
N ARG A 309 1.38 1.28 -0.08
CA ARG A 309 1.39 0.36 -1.25
C ARG A 309 2.85 0.06 -1.55
N ASN A 310 3.42 -0.73 -0.67
CA ASN A 310 4.35 -1.80 -0.92
C ASN A 310 4.83 -2.23 0.47
N PRO A 311 5.06 -3.53 0.68
CA PRO A 311 5.82 -3.94 1.85
C PRO A 311 7.14 -3.18 1.86
N ILE A 312 7.36 -2.40 2.92
CA ILE A 312 8.62 -1.71 3.20
C ILE A 312 9.79 -2.71 3.07
N TRP A 313 9.53 -3.99 3.35
CA TRP A 313 10.45 -5.13 3.17
C TRP A 313 9.81 -6.25 2.34
N SER A 314 10.30 -6.49 1.12
CA SER A 314 9.96 -7.68 0.34
C SER A 314 11.06 -8.73 0.53
N VAL A 315 10.76 -9.78 1.30
CA VAL A 315 11.63 -10.95 1.45
C VAL A 315 11.10 -12.01 0.49
N PHE A 316 11.98 -12.56 -0.35
CA PHE A 316 11.55 -13.51 -1.36
C PHE A 316 12.38 -14.78 -1.40
N TRP A 317 11.74 -15.84 -1.89
CA TRP A 317 12.39 -17.08 -2.30
C TRP A 317 12.12 -17.36 -3.76
N ASP A 318 12.99 -18.14 -4.40
CA ASP A 318 12.82 -18.51 -5.80
C ASP A 318 11.49 -19.26 -6.02
N ALA A 319 10.85 -19.03 -7.18
CA ALA A 319 9.59 -19.68 -7.52
C ALA A 319 9.71 -21.21 -7.52
N ASP A 320 10.86 -21.74 -7.95
CA ASP A 320 11.13 -23.18 -8.01
C ASP A 320 11.23 -23.80 -6.61
N ARG A 321 11.49 -22.96 -5.59
CA ARG A 321 11.56 -23.36 -4.18
C ARG A 321 10.25 -23.16 -3.43
N HIS A 322 9.18 -22.71 -4.10
CA HIS A 322 7.97 -22.28 -3.41
C HIS A 322 7.30 -23.38 -2.61
N GLU A 323 7.12 -24.57 -3.19
CA GLU A 323 6.52 -25.70 -2.48
C GLU A 323 7.38 -26.13 -1.29
N GLN A 324 8.70 -26.22 -1.49
CA GLN A 324 9.66 -26.59 -0.44
C GLN A 324 9.58 -25.62 0.76
N VAL A 325 9.57 -24.31 0.49
CA VAL A 325 9.55 -23.27 1.53
C VAL A 325 8.20 -23.26 2.27
N VAL A 326 7.08 -23.37 1.55
CA VAL A 326 5.75 -23.45 2.17
C VAL A 326 5.63 -24.71 3.04
N SER A 327 6.09 -25.87 2.57
CA SER A 327 6.11 -27.10 3.37
C SER A 327 6.98 -26.96 4.63
N GLN A 328 8.07 -26.20 4.58
CA GLN A 328 8.87 -25.91 5.77
C GLN A 328 8.12 -25.05 6.78
N PHE A 329 7.45 -23.98 6.35
CA PHE A 329 6.60 -23.18 7.26
C PHE A 329 5.47 -24.00 7.89
N ILE A 330 4.80 -24.84 7.10
CA ILE A 330 3.75 -25.74 7.60
C ILE A 330 4.33 -26.73 8.63
N ARG A 331 5.49 -27.34 8.32
CA ARG A 331 6.17 -28.28 9.23
C ARG A 331 6.59 -27.61 10.54
N LEU A 332 6.99 -26.34 10.49
CA LEU A 332 7.35 -25.55 11.67
C LEU A 332 6.13 -25.05 12.43
N GLY A 333 4.92 -25.20 11.89
CA GLY A 333 3.67 -24.92 12.60
C GLY A 333 3.30 -23.45 12.71
N TRP A 334 3.81 -22.59 11.81
CA TRP A 334 3.54 -21.15 11.83
C TRP A 334 2.07 -20.84 11.60
N ARG A 335 1.55 -19.81 12.28
CA ARG A 335 0.15 -19.38 12.28
C ARG A 335 0.03 -17.86 12.18
N SER A 336 -1.13 -17.39 11.71
CA SER A 336 -1.48 -15.96 11.79
C SER A 336 -1.50 -15.51 13.25
N GLY A 337 -0.82 -14.40 13.54
CA GLY A 337 -0.62 -13.86 14.90
C GLY A 337 0.75 -14.19 15.50
N ASP A 338 1.50 -15.13 14.93
CA ASP A 338 2.87 -15.42 15.37
C ASP A 338 3.77 -14.21 15.15
N ILE A 339 4.78 -14.06 16.01
CA ILE A 339 5.78 -13.01 15.87
C ILE A 339 6.99 -13.58 15.13
N ILE A 340 7.40 -12.89 14.07
CA ILE A 340 8.58 -13.26 13.30
C ILE A 340 9.70 -12.23 13.48
N GLY A 341 10.93 -12.71 13.51
CA GLY A 341 12.15 -11.94 13.33
C GLY A 341 12.71 -12.17 11.93
N ILE A 342 13.22 -11.10 11.31
CA ILE A 342 13.99 -11.18 10.07
C ILE A 342 15.38 -10.63 10.37
N GLU A 343 16.38 -11.46 10.16
CA GLU A 343 17.79 -11.11 10.28
C GLU A 343 18.44 -11.22 8.90
N ILE A 344 19.38 -10.33 8.60
CA ILE A 344 20.12 -10.37 7.33
C ILE A 344 21.54 -10.76 7.66
N ASP A 345 22.00 -11.88 7.09
CA ASP A 345 23.35 -12.38 7.31
C ASP A 345 24.42 -11.51 6.60
N THR A 346 25.69 -11.86 6.82
CA THR A 346 26.84 -11.14 6.23
C THR A 346 26.90 -11.20 4.70
N GLU A 347 26.13 -12.11 4.07
CA GLU A 347 26.02 -12.26 2.62
C GLU A 347 24.77 -11.58 2.06
N GLU A 348 24.12 -10.71 2.85
CA GLU A 348 22.88 -10.01 2.53
C GLU A 348 21.68 -10.94 2.30
N ARG A 349 21.71 -12.18 2.83
CA ARG A 349 20.58 -13.12 2.73
C ARG A 349 19.67 -13.00 3.95
N PRO A 350 18.34 -12.88 3.74
CA PRO A 350 17.39 -12.82 4.84
C PRO A 350 17.15 -14.22 5.44
N VAL A 351 17.26 -14.31 6.76
CA VAL A 351 16.84 -15.43 7.59
C VAL A 351 15.60 -15.02 8.36
N VAL A 352 14.56 -15.84 8.30
CA VAL A 352 13.29 -15.58 8.98
C VAL A 352 13.08 -16.65 10.04
N PHE A 353 12.78 -16.24 11.26
CA PHE A 353 12.53 -17.14 12.38
C PHE A 353 11.31 -16.69 13.18
N GLN A 354 10.68 -17.64 13.85
CA GLN A 354 9.59 -17.38 14.80
C GLN A 354 10.20 -17.09 16.17
N ILE A 355 9.60 -16.14 16.90
CA ILE A 355 10.00 -15.74 18.26
C ILE A 355 9.12 -16.42 19.31
#